data_AF-A0A2Z5UKP0-F1
#
_entry.id   AF-A0A2Z5UKP0-F1
#
_cell.length_a   1.000
_cell.length_b   1.000
_cell.length_c   1.000
_cell.angle_alpha   90.00
_cell.angle_beta   90.00
_cell.angle_gamma   90.00
#
_symmetry.space_group_name_H-M   'P 1'
#
loop_
_entity.id
_entity.type
_entity.pdbx_description
1 polymer ?
#
loop_
_entity_poly.entity_id
_entity_poly.type
_entity_poly.pdbx_seq_one_letter_code
_entity_poly.pdbx_strand_id
1 'polypeptide(L)'
;MPVTELTFGQMIETEQSRQTIFIPDSEAELRRVFEEGLEGWRIFLHPEQRKIAYRDYNGPALVRGGAGTGKTVVAMHRAKHLADQIEKSPDRAGQRVLLTTFTTSLAHDIEANLRTLCPAHLDARPPRIEVINLDRWVSQFLKRKSFAREVAFFGEARDRLDQVWREVLDDHELPEGLSEAFVRAEWSQIIQAKGLVDQKAYLKASRAGRGTPLDRKKRAALWDIFADYRARLISERLAEPDDAYREATEILSAEAPNLPYSAVIVDEAQDMGEQAFRLIRAIVPENQSGDKNSLFIVGDAHQRIYGRRAAMSACGINVRGRSKRLRLNYRTTQEIRAWAVSILEGVNVDDLDEGTDSLRGYISLMRGVAPELVGCRSEAEELDGLVAWVRSLPTDQIRLAEIGVLCARRVDTDRVQGALRAAGIETVILQSGADDRSIPGVRITTMHRAKGLEFFAVAIPFLSDGSFPSQGALKSAVNAADRDDIIAQHRSLLHVAATRAKKALRVSWSGRPTNLFTGSK
;
A
#
# COMPACT_ATOMS: atom_id res chain seq x y z
N MET A 1 52.68 33.56 7.48
CA MET A 1 51.33 34.15 7.35
C MET A 1 50.41 33.09 6.78
N PRO A 2 49.16 32.99 7.26
CA PRO A 2 48.33 31.80 7.10
C PRO A 2 47.68 31.72 5.72
N VAL A 3 47.42 30.48 5.32
CA VAL A 3 46.79 30.04 4.07
C VAL A 3 45.33 30.51 4.06
N THR A 4 44.96 31.38 3.12
CA THR A 4 43.57 31.74 2.84
C THR A 4 42.86 30.62 2.10
N GLU A 5 41.89 29.99 2.77
CA GLU A 5 40.91 29.06 2.21
C GLU A 5 39.98 29.79 1.22
N LEU A 6 39.77 29.18 0.06
CA LEU A 6 38.84 29.64 -0.98
C LEU A 6 37.39 29.43 -0.50
N THR A 7 36.52 30.41 -0.76
CA THR A 7 35.11 30.38 -0.35
C THR A 7 34.22 29.65 -1.35
N PHE A 8 33.17 29.01 -0.83
CA PHE A 8 32.16 28.18 -1.53
C PHE A 8 31.52 28.83 -2.77
N GLY A 9 31.50 30.16 -2.86
CA GLY A 9 31.03 30.90 -4.04
C GLY A 9 31.81 30.60 -5.31
N GLN A 10 33.08 30.17 -5.21
CA GLN A 10 33.94 29.88 -6.35
C GLN A 10 33.83 28.44 -6.87
N MET A 11 33.06 27.56 -6.21
CA MET A 11 32.86 26.15 -6.62
C MET A 11 31.55 25.90 -7.39
N ILE A 12 30.90 26.97 -7.87
CA ILE A 12 29.51 26.97 -8.37
C ILE A 12 29.40 27.30 -9.87
N GLU A 13 30.52 27.39 -10.60
CA GLU A 13 30.55 27.97 -11.96
C GLU A 13 30.01 27.12 -13.12
N THR A 14 29.06 26.19 -12.92
CA THR A 14 28.28 25.70 -14.08
C THR A 14 26.78 25.74 -13.84
N GLU A 15 26.16 26.76 -14.44
CA GLU A 15 24.74 27.15 -14.39
C GLU A 15 23.72 26.10 -14.86
N GLN A 16 24.12 25.04 -15.57
CA GLN A 16 23.17 24.09 -16.17
C GLN A 16 22.77 22.89 -15.29
N SER A 17 23.46 22.63 -14.17
CA SER A 17 23.22 21.42 -13.36
C SER A 17 22.35 21.64 -12.11
N ARG A 18 21.86 22.86 -11.87
CA ARG A 18 21.12 23.27 -10.66
C ARG A 18 19.61 23.44 -10.82
N GLN A 19 19.06 23.32 -12.03
CA GLN A 19 17.70 23.80 -12.32
C GLN A 19 16.53 22.82 -12.06
N THR A 20 16.65 21.81 -11.18
CA THR A 20 15.43 21.01 -10.84
C THR A 20 15.42 20.34 -9.47
N ILE A 21 16.34 20.65 -8.56
CA ILE A 21 16.34 20.04 -7.22
C ILE A 21 16.60 21.13 -6.19
N PHE A 22 15.54 21.53 -5.50
CA PHE A 22 15.63 22.38 -4.31
C PHE A 22 16.27 21.58 -3.16
N ILE A 23 17.40 22.06 -2.65
CA ILE A 23 18.09 21.52 -1.47
C ILE A 23 18.10 22.64 -0.44
N PRO A 24 17.25 22.59 0.59
CA PRO A 24 17.31 23.54 1.68
C PRO A 24 18.53 23.24 2.56
N ASP A 25 19.32 24.26 2.84
CA ASP A 25 20.55 24.20 3.64
C ASP A 25 20.26 24.44 5.14
N SER A 26 19.01 24.70 5.52
CA SER A 26 18.60 24.91 6.92
C SER A 26 17.17 24.47 7.25
N GLU A 27 16.89 24.28 8.54
CA GLU A 27 15.54 23.97 9.05
C GLU A 27 14.53 25.09 8.74
N ALA A 28 14.98 26.35 8.68
CA ALA A 28 14.14 27.49 8.32
C ALA A 28 13.77 27.50 6.82
N GLU A 29 14.63 26.98 5.97
CA GLU A 29 14.42 26.89 4.53
C GLU A 29 13.54 25.68 4.17
N LEU A 30 13.69 24.57 4.92
CA LEU A 30 12.70 23.50 5.01
C LEU A 30 11.32 24.07 5.38
N ARG A 31 11.23 24.94 6.41
CA ARG A 31 9.97 25.60 6.81
C ARG A 31 9.34 26.47 5.73
N ARG A 32 10.11 27.21 4.94
CA ARG A 32 9.56 28.00 3.83
C ARG A 32 8.96 27.12 2.73
N VAL A 33 9.62 26.02 2.35
CA VAL A 33 9.01 25.04 1.44
C VAL A 33 7.80 24.34 2.04
N PHE A 34 7.70 24.28 3.37
CA PHE A 34 6.50 23.76 4.06
C PHE A 34 5.28 24.70 3.97
N GLU A 35 5.48 25.99 3.68
CA GLU A 35 4.40 26.99 3.61
C GLU A 35 3.80 27.12 2.19
N GLU A 36 4.51 26.70 1.14
CA GLU A 36 4.10 26.87 -0.28
C GLU A 36 3.16 25.78 -0.85
N GLY A 37 2.67 24.83 -0.04
CA GLY A 37 1.61 23.89 -0.43
C GLY A 37 2.04 22.45 -0.73
N LEU A 38 1.08 21.62 -1.19
CA LEU A 38 1.21 20.15 -1.27
C LEU A 38 2.18 19.63 -2.35
N GLU A 39 2.43 20.40 -3.39
CA GLU A 39 3.11 19.92 -4.61
C GLU A 39 4.63 19.82 -4.45
N GLY A 40 5.27 20.82 -3.82
CA GLY A 40 6.72 20.80 -3.57
C GLY A 40 7.18 19.62 -2.71
N TRP A 41 6.34 19.19 -1.77
CA TRP A 41 6.58 18.04 -0.91
C TRP A 41 6.66 16.71 -1.65
N ARG A 42 5.89 16.53 -2.73
CA ARG A 42 5.75 15.23 -3.39
C ARG A 42 7.01 14.82 -4.14
N ILE A 43 7.86 15.78 -4.51
CA ILE A 43 9.11 15.55 -5.24
C ILE A 43 10.37 15.91 -4.43
N PHE A 44 10.24 16.41 -3.21
CA PHE A 44 11.39 16.81 -2.39
C PHE A 44 12.12 15.61 -1.77
N LEU A 45 13.40 15.44 -2.09
CA LEU A 45 14.25 14.36 -1.58
C LEU A 45 15.27 14.87 -0.57
N HIS A 46 15.09 14.52 0.70
CA HIS A 46 16.01 14.87 1.77
C HIS A 46 17.43 14.27 1.54
N PRO A 47 18.54 14.91 1.95
CA PRO A 47 19.90 14.39 1.75
C PRO A 47 20.12 12.93 2.19
N GLU A 48 19.58 12.51 3.34
CA GLU A 48 19.64 11.11 3.79
C GLU A 48 18.84 10.14 2.88
N GLN A 49 17.72 10.58 2.32
CA GLN A 49 16.95 9.82 1.34
C GLN A 49 17.71 9.74 -0.01
N ARG A 50 18.41 10.81 -0.40
CA ARG A 50 19.24 10.86 -1.61
C ARG A 50 20.36 9.82 -1.58
N LYS A 51 21.03 9.66 -0.44
CA LYS A 51 22.06 8.61 -0.24
C LYS A 51 21.52 7.20 -0.48
N ILE A 52 20.23 6.99 -0.29
CA ILE A 52 19.55 5.69 -0.51
C ILE A 52 19.10 5.59 -1.98
N ALA A 53 18.41 6.60 -2.51
CA ALA A 53 17.88 6.57 -3.87
C ALA A 53 18.98 6.44 -4.94
N TYR A 54 20.10 7.16 -4.79
CA TYR A 54 21.15 7.27 -5.82
C TYR A 54 22.35 6.36 -5.57
N ARG A 55 22.22 5.40 -4.63
CA ARG A 55 23.27 4.41 -4.36
C ARG A 55 23.20 3.27 -5.36
N ASP A 56 24.36 2.75 -5.77
CA ASP A 56 24.44 1.47 -6.46
C ASP A 56 24.34 0.30 -5.46
N TYR A 57 23.51 -0.68 -5.82
CA TYR A 57 23.25 -1.88 -5.06
C TYR A 57 23.65 -3.11 -5.88
N ASN A 58 24.46 -3.99 -5.29
CA ASN A 58 24.91 -5.23 -5.94
C ASN A 58 23.85 -6.35 -5.89
N GLY A 59 22.58 -6.00 -6.06
CA GLY A 59 21.43 -6.88 -5.89
C GLY A 59 20.15 -6.14 -5.49
N PRO A 60 19.06 -6.87 -5.21
CA PRO A 60 17.81 -6.32 -4.69
C PRO A 60 18.02 -5.54 -3.40
N ALA A 61 17.35 -4.39 -3.29
CA ALA A 61 17.41 -3.53 -2.12
C ALA A 61 16.01 -3.33 -1.53
N LEU A 62 15.95 -3.20 -0.19
CA LEU A 62 14.71 -2.95 0.55
C LEU A 62 14.84 -1.64 1.33
N VAL A 63 13.89 -0.73 1.17
CA VAL A 63 13.79 0.50 1.96
C VAL A 63 12.50 0.48 2.75
N ARG A 64 12.64 0.44 4.07
CA ARG A 64 11.54 0.45 5.02
C ARG A 64 11.37 1.83 5.62
N GLY A 65 10.16 2.14 6.04
CA GLY A 65 9.89 3.35 6.78
C GLY A 65 8.41 3.46 7.12
N GLY A 66 8.12 4.13 8.23
CA GLY A 66 6.77 4.39 8.70
C GLY A 66 5.98 5.30 7.75
N ALA A 67 4.74 5.61 8.15
CA ALA A 67 3.95 6.62 7.46
C ALA A 67 4.73 7.94 7.36
N GLY A 68 4.60 8.64 6.23
CA GLY A 68 5.17 9.98 6.05
C GLY A 68 6.69 10.07 5.92
N THR A 69 7.43 8.96 5.81
CA THR A 69 8.91 9.01 5.73
C THR A 69 9.48 9.24 4.32
N GLY A 70 8.65 9.50 3.32
CA GLY A 70 9.07 9.76 1.93
C GLY A 70 9.51 8.53 1.12
N LYS A 71 8.97 7.34 1.41
CA LYS A 71 9.27 6.10 0.66
C LYS A 71 8.99 6.23 -0.85
N THR A 72 7.81 6.71 -1.20
CA THR A 72 7.40 6.94 -2.59
C THR A 72 8.32 7.96 -3.28
N VAL A 73 8.73 9.02 -2.58
CA VAL A 73 9.71 9.98 -3.12
C VAL A 73 11.05 9.31 -3.41
N VAL A 74 11.56 8.49 -2.48
CA VAL A 74 12.78 7.69 -2.70
C VAL A 74 12.63 6.77 -3.92
N ALA A 75 11.48 6.11 -4.09
CA ALA A 75 11.19 5.26 -5.24
C ALA A 75 11.18 6.04 -6.57
N MET A 76 10.55 7.23 -6.61
CA MET A 76 10.54 8.08 -7.81
C MET A 76 11.95 8.56 -8.19
N HIS A 77 12.71 9.02 -7.21
CA HIS A 77 14.11 9.42 -7.43
C HIS A 77 14.98 8.24 -7.86
N ARG A 78 14.74 7.05 -7.32
CA ARG A 78 15.41 5.83 -7.77
C ARG A 78 15.10 5.55 -9.24
N ALA A 79 13.85 5.69 -9.67
CA ALA A 79 13.43 5.49 -11.06
C ALA A 79 14.14 6.46 -12.00
N LYS A 80 14.13 7.75 -11.64
CA LYS A 80 14.87 8.79 -12.36
C LYS A 80 16.36 8.44 -12.46
N HIS A 81 16.99 8.07 -11.35
CA HIS A 81 18.42 7.76 -11.33
C HIS A 81 18.78 6.61 -12.26
N LEU A 82 17.99 5.53 -12.26
CA LEU A 82 18.21 4.40 -13.16
C LEU A 82 17.92 4.74 -14.62
N ALA A 83 16.90 5.56 -14.90
CA ALA A 83 16.61 6.06 -16.25
C ALA A 83 17.73 6.99 -16.77
N ASP A 84 18.29 7.85 -15.92
CA ASP A 84 19.47 8.68 -16.25
C ASP A 84 20.68 7.80 -16.61
N GLN A 85 20.84 6.64 -15.98
CA GLN A 85 21.91 5.68 -16.34
C GLN A 85 21.64 5.00 -17.69
N ILE A 86 20.38 4.62 -17.96
CA ILE A 86 19.99 4.04 -19.26
C ILE A 86 20.25 5.04 -20.39
N GLU A 87 19.91 6.31 -20.18
CA GLU A 87 20.15 7.39 -21.15
C GLU A 87 21.60 7.52 -21.57
N LYS A 88 22.52 7.42 -20.60
CA LYS A 88 23.96 7.65 -20.79
C LYS A 88 24.68 6.43 -21.37
N SER A 89 24.00 5.30 -21.48
CA SER A 89 24.56 4.00 -21.85
C SER A 89 23.99 3.53 -23.20
N PRO A 90 24.72 3.69 -24.32
CA PRO A 90 24.25 3.25 -25.64
C PRO A 90 23.93 1.74 -25.70
N ASP A 91 24.65 0.93 -24.92
CA ASP A 91 24.44 -0.51 -24.75
C ASP A 91 23.11 -0.86 -24.08
N ARG A 92 22.47 0.11 -23.42
CA ARG A 92 21.17 -0.03 -22.75
C ARG A 92 20.03 0.61 -23.53
N ALA A 93 20.26 0.99 -24.79
CA ALA A 93 19.22 1.57 -25.65
C ALA A 93 17.99 0.65 -25.73
N GLY A 94 16.79 1.24 -25.56
CA GLY A 94 15.52 0.51 -25.53
C GLY A 94 15.17 -0.15 -24.19
N GLN A 95 16.09 -0.18 -23.22
CA GLN A 95 15.76 -0.58 -21.85
C GLN A 95 14.93 0.49 -21.14
N ARG A 96 14.17 0.07 -20.14
CA ARG A 96 13.38 0.95 -19.28
C ARG A 96 13.34 0.45 -17.83
N VAL A 97 12.81 1.28 -16.96
CA VAL A 97 12.54 1.00 -15.55
C VAL A 97 11.04 0.83 -15.37
N LEU A 98 10.62 -0.25 -14.73
CA LEU A 98 9.23 -0.43 -14.29
C LEU A 98 9.10 0.13 -12.88
N LEU A 99 8.18 1.05 -12.64
CA LEU A 99 7.75 1.44 -11.29
C LEU A 99 6.31 0.95 -11.09
N THR A 100 6.15 0.00 -10.18
CA THR A 100 4.86 -0.62 -9.86
C THR A 100 4.44 -0.38 -8.41
N THR A 101 3.13 -0.42 -8.19
CA THR A 101 2.51 -0.23 -6.88
C THR A 101 1.20 -1.03 -6.77
N PHE A 102 0.71 -1.18 -5.54
CA PHE A 102 -0.50 -1.95 -5.23
C PHE A 102 -1.80 -1.27 -5.66
N THR A 103 -1.91 0.07 -5.64
CA THR A 103 -3.16 0.77 -5.99
C THR A 103 -3.05 1.54 -7.31
N THR A 104 -4.14 1.58 -8.07
CA THR A 104 -4.19 2.33 -9.34
C THR A 104 -4.12 3.85 -9.13
N SER A 105 -4.67 4.35 -8.02
CA SER A 105 -4.61 5.78 -7.66
C SER A 105 -3.18 6.23 -7.41
N LEU A 106 -2.41 5.46 -6.62
CA LEU A 106 -1.01 5.78 -6.34
C LEU A 106 -0.15 5.70 -7.60
N ALA A 107 -0.44 4.78 -8.53
CA ALA A 107 0.27 4.72 -9.80
C ALA A 107 0.11 6.02 -10.61
N HIS A 108 -1.12 6.54 -10.73
CA HIS A 108 -1.35 7.82 -11.42
C HIS A 108 -0.70 8.99 -10.70
N ASP A 109 -0.76 9.04 -9.36
CA ASP A 109 -0.10 10.05 -8.55
C ASP A 109 1.42 10.06 -8.75
N ILE A 110 2.04 8.87 -8.76
CA ILE A 110 3.48 8.71 -9.00
C ILE A 110 3.85 9.15 -10.41
N GLU A 111 3.06 8.79 -11.42
CA GLU A 111 3.29 9.23 -12.80
C GLU A 111 3.23 10.76 -12.91
N ALA A 112 2.21 11.40 -12.33
CA ALA A 112 2.08 12.87 -12.35
C ALA A 112 3.27 13.57 -11.66
N ASN A 113 3.72 13.06 -10.51
CA ASN A 113 4.89 13.58 -9.82
C ASN A 113 6.18 13.37 -10.64
N LEU A 114 6.33 12.21 -11.29
CA LEU A 114 7.45 11.94 -12.18
C LEU A 114 7.44 12.82 -13.44
N ARG A 115 6.27 13.17 -13.99
CA ARG A 115 6.16 14.16 -15.08
C ARG A 115 6.68 15.53 -14.66
N THR A 116 6.49 15.90 -13.39
CA THR A 116 7.04 17.13 -12.83
C THR A 116 8.55 17.02 -12.61
N LEU A 117 9.03 15.87 -12.12
CA LEU A 117 10.42 15.64 -11.75
C LEU A 117 11.37 15.36 -12.93
N CYS A 118 10.93 14.62 -13.94
CA CYS A 118 11.75 14.17 -15.07
C CYS A 118 10.92 13.86 -16.34
N PRO A 119 10.25 14.87 -16.94
CA PRO A 119 9.34 14.67 -18.08
C PRO A 119 9.99 13.97 -19.27
N ALA A 120 11.27 14.27 -19.57
CA ALA A 120 12.01 13.67 -20.68
C ALA A 120 12.04 12.13 -20.66
N HIS A 121 12.06 11.49 -19.48
CA HIS A 121 12.06 10.03 -19.38
C HIS A 121 10.69 9.40 -19.62
N LEU A 122 9.61 10.16 -19.41
CA LEU A 122 8.22 9.73 -19.60
C LEU A 122 7.75 9.99 -21.04
N ASP A 123 8.27 11.06 -21.66
CA ASP A 123 7.89 11.45 -23.03
C ASP A 123 8.79 10.82 -24.10
N ALA A 124 9.91 10.19 -23.70
CA ALA A 124 10.75 9.39 -24.58
C ALA A 124 9.94 8.32 -25.34
N ARG A 125 10.42 7.94 -26.53
CA ARG A 125 9.78 6.95 -27.40
C ARG A 125 10.75 5.80 -27.70
N PRO A 126 10.60 4.63 -27.06
CA PRO A 126 9.68 4.31 -25.95
C PRO A 126 10.06 5.02 -24.63
N PRO A 127 9.13 5.11 -23.66
CA PRO A 127 9.41 5.75 -22.37
C PRO A 127 10.46 4.94 -21.59
N ARG A 128 11.39 5.65 -20.94
CA ARG A 128 12.43 5.03 -20.09
C ARG A 128 11.93 4.70 -18.69
N ILE A 129 10.84 5.32 -18.25
CA ILE A 129 10.13 4.97 -17.00
C ILE A 129 8.69 4.63 -17.36
N GLU A 130 8.25 3.44 -16.99
CA GLU A 130 6.85 3.04 -17.06
C GLU A 130 6.29 2.93 -15.65
N VAL A 131 5.21 3.68 -15.38
CA VAL A 131 4.50 3.64 -14.10
C VAL A 131 3.17 2.93 -14.31
N ILE A 132 2.95 1.83 -13.59
CA ILE A 132 1.72 1.05 -13.75
C ILE A 132 1.46 0.17 -12.52
N ASN A 133 0.20 0.06 -12.12
CA ASN A 133 -0.22 -0.89 -11.09
C ASN A 133 0.02 -2.34 -11.56
N LEU A 134 0.44 -3.23 -10.65
CA LEU A 134 0.83 -4.60 -11.00
C LEU A 134 -0.31 -5.40 -11.64
N ASP A 135 -1.53 -5.31 -11.12
CA ASP A 135 -2.70 -6.02 -11.67
C ASP A 135 -3.00 -5.58 -13.10
N ARG A 136 -2.90 -4.27 -13.36
CA ARG A 136 -3.07 -3.71 -14.69
C ARG A 136 -1.98 -4.17 -15.64
N TRP A 137 -0.72 -4.23 -15.19
CA TRP A 137 0.39 -4.75 -15.98
C TRP A 137 0.16 -6.21 -16.39
N VAL A 138 -0.26 -7.05 -15.43
CA VAL A 138 -0.55 -8.48 -15.64
C VAL A 138 -1.71 -8.66 -16.61
N SER A 139 -2.78 -7.91 -16.40
CA SER A 139 -3.95 -7.93 -17.30
C SER A 139 -3.55 -7.61 -18.74
N GLN A 140 -2.72 -6.58 -18.94
CA GLN A 140 -2.24 -6.21 -20.27
C GLN A 140 -1.31 -7.26 -20.87
N PHE A 141 -0.42 -7.85 -20.06
CA PHE A 141 0.47 -8.92 -20.48
C PHE A 141 -0.31 -10.16 -20.93
N LEU A 142 -1.20 -10.66 -20.08
CA LEU A 142 -2.03 -11.83 -20.37
C LEU A 142 -2.95 -11.60 -21.57
N LYS A 143 -3.55 -10.41 -21.71
CA LYS A 143 -4.36 -10.06 -22.88
C LYS A 143 -3.57 -10.16 -24.19
N ARG A 144 -2.31 -9.70 -24.21
CA ARG A 144 -1.42 -9.84 -25.39
C ARG A 144 -1.08 -11.29 -25.69
N LYS A 145 -1.11 -12.16 -24.68
CA LYS A 145 -0.89 -13.61 -24.80
C LYS A 145 -2.16 -14.40 -25.11
N SER A 146 -3.26 -13.72 -25.47
CA SER A 146 -4.56 -14.34 -25.75
C SER A 146 -5.06 -15.22 -24.60
N PHE A 147 -4.84 -14.74 -23.36
CA PHE A 147 -5.27 -15.45 -22.17
C PHE A 147 -6.79 -15.69 -22.18
N ALA A 148 -7.18 -16.95 -22.02
CA ALA A 148 -8.55 -17.39 -22.25
C ALA A 148 -9.52 -17.11 -21.09
N ARG A 149 -9.00 -16.70 -19.92
CA ARG A 149 -9.78 -16.49 -18.71
C ARG A 149 -9.83 -15.02 -18.31
N GLU A 150 -10.94 -14.64 -17.71
CA GLU A 150 -11.16 -13.32 -17.15
C GLU A 150 -10.64 -13.27 -15.71
N VAL A 151 -9.76 -12.31 -15.42
CA VAL A 151 -9.20 -12.15 -14.08
C VAL A 151 -10.11 -11.28 -13.24
N ALA A 152 -10.60 -11.83 -12.13
CA ALA A 152 -11.61 -11.21 -11.30
C ALA A 152 -11.01 -10.28 -10.23
N PHE A 153 -10.56 -9.11 -10.67
CA PHE A 153 -10.04 -8.04 -9.80
C PHE A 153 -11.15 -7.25 -9.09
N PHE A 154 -12.28 -6.96 -9.77
CA PHE A 154 -13.39 -6.17 -9.26
C PHE A 154 -14.67 -6.36 -10.10
N GLY A 155 -15.80 -5.84 -9.64
CA GLY A 155 -17.07 -5.80 -10.39
C GLY A 155 -17.71 -7.18 -10.58
N GLU A 156 -18.41 -7.36 -11.70
CA GLU A 156 -19.18 -8.58 -12.00
C GLU A 156 -18.35 -9.87 -11.96
N ALA A 157 -17.07 -9.81 -12.36
CA ALA A 157 -16.17 -10.95 -12.26
C ALA A 157 -15.94 -11.37 -10.79
N ARG A 158 -15.91 -10.41 -9.86
CA ARG A 158 -15.79 -10.71 -8.42
C ARG A 158 -17.08 -11.26 -7.85
N ASP A 159 -18.23 -10.73 -8.28
CA ASP A 159 -19.53 -11.25 -7.87
C ASP A 159 -19.73 -12.71 -8.32
N ARG A 160 -19.26 -13.04 -9.54
CA ARG A 160 -19.21 -14.42 -10.03
C ARG A 160 -18.26 -15.31 -9.22
N LEU A 161 -17.08 -14.84 -8.82
CA LEU A 161 -16.22 -15.60 -7.90
C LEU A 161 -16.94 -15.93 -6.59
N ASP A 162 -17.67 -14.98 -6.03
CA ASP A 162 -18.42 -15.20 -4.79
C ASP A 162 -19.60 -16.17 -4.98
N GLN A 163 -20.22 -16.18 -6.16
CA GLN A 163 -21.22 -17.16 -6.56
C GLN A 163 -20.61 -18.56 -6.66
N VAL A 164 -19.48 -18.73 -7.36
CA VAL A 164 -18.78 -20.02 -7.48
C VAL A 164 -18.45 -20.59 -6.09
N TRP A 165 -17.97 -19.75 -5.17
CA TRP A 165 -17.74 -20.20 -3.80
C TRP A 165 -19.01 -20.66 -3.09
N ARG A 166 -20.16 -19.99 -3.26
CA ARG A 166 -21.42 -20.42 -2.65
C ARG A 166 -21.80 -21.81 -3.16
N GLU A 167 -21.77 -22.00 -4.47
CA GLU A 167 -22.11 -23.28 -5.08
C GLU A 167 -21.18 -24.42 -4.63
N VAL A 168 -19.87 -24.17 -4.53
CA VAL A 168 -18.93 -25.17 -4.02
C VAL A 168 -19.20 -25.51 -2.56
N LEU A 169 -19.53 -24.52 -1.73
CA LEU A 169 -19.80 -24.75 -0.31
C LEU A 169 -21.16 -25.43 -0.09
N ASP A 170 -22.13 -25.22 -0.98
CA ASP A 170 -23.43 -25.92 -0.97
C ASP A 170 -23.28 -27.41 -1.36
N ASP A 171 -22.34 -27.72 -2.26
CA ASP A 171 -22.11 -29.09 -2.75
C ASP A 171 -21.16 -29.93 -1.87
N HIS A 172 -20.54 -29.33 -0.85
CA HIS A 172 -19.56 -30.01 0.02
C HIS A 172 -19.90 -29.90 1.50
N GLU A 173 -19.82 -31.02 2.21
CA GLU A 173 -19.88 -31.01 3.67
C GLU A 173 -18.57 -30.46 4.27
N LEU A 174 -18.69 -29.44 5.12
CA LEU A 174 -17.54 -28.88 5.82
C LEU A 174 -17.00 -29.86 6.87
N PRO A 175 -15.67 -30.04 6.98
CA PRO A 175 -15.09 -30.84 8.05
C PRO A 175 -15.45 -30.28 9.43
N GLU A 176 -15.68 -31.18 10.39
CA GLU A 176 -16.11 -30.82 11.74
C GLU A 176 -15.20 -29.74 12.39
N GLY A 177 -15.85 -28.70 12.92
CA GLY A 177 -15.20 -27.56 13.57
C GLY A 177 -14.61 -26.52 12.62
N LEU A 178 -14.87 -26.61 11.30
CA LEU A 178 -14.48 -25.59 10.32
C LEU A 178 -15.70 -24.82 9.81
N SER A 179 -15.52 -23.52 9.56
CA SER A 179 -16.55 -22.64 8.98
C SER A 179 -16.24 -22.32 7.51
N GLU A 180 -17.22 -21.84 6.76
CA GLU A 180 -16.99 -21.35 5.37
C GLU A 180 -15.91 -20.26 5.32
N ALA A 181 -15.93 -19.34 6.30
CA ALA A 181 -14.92 -18.29 6.42
C ALA A 181 -13.52 -18.88 6.60
N PHE A 182 -13.38 -19.95 7.38
CA PHE A 182 -12.12 -20.68 7.51
C PHE A 182 -11.63 -21.23 6.17
N VAL A 183 -12.51 -21.90 5.42
CA VAL A 183 -12.16 -22.55 4.15
C VAL A 183 -11.68 -21.52 3.14
N ARG A 184 -12.41 -20.40 2.99
CA ARG A 184 -12.01 -19.27 2.13
C ARG A 184 -10.68 -18.64 2.57
N ALA A 185 -10.47 -18.51 3.88
CA ALA A 185 -9.22 -18.00 4.43
C ALA A 185 -8.04 -18.96 4.23
N GLU A 186 -8.25 -20.28 4.34
CA GLU A 186 -7.24 -21.29 4.08
C GLU A 186 -6.87 -21.33 2.59
N TRP A 187 -7.86 -21.23 1.69
CA TRP A 187 -7.63 -21.09 0.25
C TRP A 187 -6.76 -19.86 -0.04
N SER A 188 -7.18 -18.68 0.41
CA SER A 188 -6.47 -17.43 0.11
C SER A 188 -5.07 -17.36 0.74
N GLN A 189 -4.93 -17.71 2.02
CA GLN A 189 -3.69 -17.50 2.78
C GLN A 189 -2.68 -18.65 2.65
N ILE A 190 -3.10 -19.85 2.25
CA ILE A 190 -2.21 -21.01 2.12
C ILE A 190 -2.15 -21.49 0.67
N ILE A 191 -3.30 -21.80 0.06
CA ILE A 191 -3.33 -22.40 -1.29
C ILE A 191 -2.89 -21.39 -2.35
N GLN A 192 -3.59 -20.26 -2.46
CA GLN A 192 -3.29 -19.19 -3.42
C GLN A 192 -1.97 -18.50 -3.10
N ALA A 193 -1.77 -18.08 -1.84
CA ALA A 193 -0.56 -17.39 -1.42
C ALA A 193 0.72 -18.16 -1.78
N LYS A 194 0.75 -19.49 -1.58
CA LYS A 194 1.93 -20.32 -1.87
C LYS A 194 1.90 -20.97 -3.26
N GLY A 195 0.85 -20.74 -4.04
CA GLY A 195 0.70 -21.31 -5.39
C GLY A 195 0.61 -22.84 -5.39
N LEU A 196 -0.09 -23.42 -4.42
CA LEU A 196 -0.17 -24.88 -4.27
C LEU A 196 -1.13 -25.46 -5.30
N VAL A 197 -0.60 -26.27 -6.22
CA VAL A 197 -1.36 -26.83 -7.34
C VAL A 197 -1.82 -28.28 -7.11
N ASP A 198 -1.23 -28.99 -6.15
CA ASP A 198 -1.56 -30.38 -5.86
C ASP A 198 -1.70 -30.70 -4.36
N GLN A 199 -2.41 -31.80 -4.07
CA GLN A 199 -2.71 -32.24 -2.71
C GLN A 199 -1.44 -32.58 -1.91
N LYS A 200 -0.42 -33.16 -2.55
CA LYS A 200 0.80 -33.59 -1.87
C LYS A 200 1.60 -32.37 -1.40
N ALA A 201 1.67 -31.32 -2.21
CA ALA A 201 2.22 -30.02 -1.84
C ALA A 201 1.41 -29.40 -0.71
N TYR A 202 0.07 -29.42 -0.80
CA TYR A 202 -0.78 -28.93 0.27
C TYR A 202 -0.53 -29.66 1.59
N LEU A 203 -0.52 -30.99 1.63
CA LEU A 203 -0.30 -31.75 2.87
C LEU A 203 1.03 -31.43 3.57
N LYS A 204 2.07 -31.07 2.81
CA LYS A 204 3.40 -30.71 3.33
C LYS A 204 3.56 -29.22 3.65
N ALA A 205 2.69 -28.37 3.12
CA ALA A 205 2.83 -26.93 3.29
C ALA A 205 2.72 -26.53 4.77
N SER A 206 3.66 -25.70 5.22
CA SER A 206 3.59 -25.06 6.54
C SER A 206 2.35 -24.17 6.62
N ARG A 207 1.65 -24.24 7.76
CA ARG A 207 0.47 -23.42 8.09
C ARG A 207 0.75 -22.50 9.28
N ALA A 208 2.02 -22.12 9.46
CA ALA A 208 2.44 -21.22 10.51
C ALA A 208 1.60 -19.92 10.49
N GLY A 209 1.11 -19.51 11.66
CA GLY A 209 0.27 -18.32 11.83
C GLY A 209 -1.25 -18.54 11.75
N ARG A 210 -1.76 -19.67 11.22
CA ARG A 210 -3.22 -19.86 11.06
C ARG A 210 -3.98 -20.19 12.35
N GLY A 211 -3.29 -20.60 13.42
CA GLY A 211 -3.89 -20.92 14.73
C GLY A 211 -4.78 -22.18 14.80
N THR A 212 -5.53 -22.53 13.74
CA THR A 212 -6.36 -23.74 13.70
C THR A 212 -5.51 -24.95 13.27
N PRO A 213 -5.28 -25.95 14.14
CA PRO A 213 -4.62 -27.17 13.74
C PRO A 213 -5.50 -27.93 12.74
N LEU A 214 -4.89 -28.41 11.66
CA LEU A 214 -5.55 -29.35 10.74
C LEU A 214 -4.71 -30.61 10.67
N ASP A 215 -5.34 -31.73 10.97
CA ASP A 215 -4.77 -33.04 10.74
C ASP A 215 -4.77 -33.38 9.23
N ARG A 216 -4.15 -34.51 8.89
CA ARG A 216 -4.05 -34.97 7.50
C ARG A 216 -5.42 -35.25 6.87
N LYS A 217 -6.40 -35.72 7.65
CA LYS A 217 -7.74 -36.08 7.14
C LYS A 217 -8.52 -34.82 6.77
N LYS A 218 -8.53 -33.80 7.64
CA LYS A 218 -9.16 -32.50 7.37
C LYS A 218 -8.52 -31.81 6.17
N ARG A 219 -7.18 -31.86 6.03
CA ARG A 219 -6.49 -31.30 4.86
C ARG A 219 -6.84 -32.04 3.56
N ALA A 220 -7.02 -33.36 3.62
CA ALA A 220 -7.46 -34.12 2.45
C ALA A 220 -8.88 -33.70 2.04
N ALA A 221 -9.82 -33.61 2.98
CA ALA A 221 -11.19 -33.18 2.70
C ALA A 221 -11.27 -31.73 2.17
N LEU A 222 -10.49 -30.80 2.74
CA LEU A 222 -10.41 -29.44 2.21
C LEU A 222 -9.85 -29.38 0.79
N TRP A 223 -8.93 -30.30 0.45
CA TRP A 223 -8.39 -30.36 -0.90
C TRP A 223 -9.47 -30.68 -1.93
N ASP A 224 -10.43 -31.53 -1.60
CA ASP A 224 -11.53 -31.88 -2.51
C ASP A 224 -12.39 -30.63 -2.81
N ILE A 225 -12.69 -29.82 -1.80
CA ILE A 225 -13.36 -28.51 -1.93
C ILE A 225 -12.53 -27.57 -2.83
N PHE A 226 -11.23 -27.47 -2.57
CA PHE A 226 -10.32 -26.60 -3.32
C PHE A 226 -10.13 -27.01 -4.78
N ALA A 227 -10.11 -28.32 -5.04
CA ALA A 227 -10.01 -28.88 -6.37
C ALA A 227 -11.29 -28.62 -7.18
N ASP A 228 -12.46 -28.81 -6.57
CA ASP A 228 -13.75 -28.48 -7.18
C ASP A 228 -13.86 -26.98 -7.47
N TYR A 229 -13.55 -26.12 -6.49
CA TYR A 229 -13.53 -24.68 -6.69
C TYR A 229 -12.64 -24.28 -7.87
N ARG A 230 -11.42 -24.82 -7.96
CA ARG A 230 -10.54 -24.56 -9.11
C ARG A 230 -11.12 -25.07 -10.42
N ALA A 231 -11.76 -26.24 -10.44
CA ALA A 231 -12.39 -26.79 -11.62
C ALA A 231 -13.53 -25.88 -12.11
N ARG A 232 -14.37 -25.35 -11.21
CA ARG A 232 -15.42 -24.39 -11.54
C ARG A 232 -14.88 -23.05 -12.02
N LEU A 233 -13.78 -22.56 -11.45
CA LEU A 233 -13.10 -21.38 -12.00
C LEU A 233 -12.68 -21.61 -13.46
N ILE A 234 -12.16 -22.78 -13.78
CA ILE A 234 -11.76 -23.12 -15.16
C ILE A 234 -12.98 -23.20 -16.09
N SER A 235 -14.08 -23.84 -15.67
CA SER A 235 -15.30 -23.95 -16.50
C SER A 235 -15.95 -22.60 -16.75
N GLU A 236 -16.00 -21.74 -15.74
CA GLU A 236 -16.51 -20.36 -15.82
C GLU A 236 -15.54 -19.39 -16.52
N ARG A 237 -14.37 -19.87 -16.93
CA ARG A 237 -13.27 -19.06 -17.50
C ARG A 237 -12.87 -17.90 -16.59
N LEU A 238 -12.86 -18.13 -15.28
CA LEU A 238 -12.44 -17.18 -14.27
C LEU A 238 -11.03 -17.50 -13.75
N ALA A 239 -10.34 -16.45 -13.32
CA ALA A 239 -9.05 -16.54 -12.62
C ALA A 239 -9.02 -15.55 -11.47
N GLU A 240 -8.47 -15.96 -10.33
CA GLU A 240 -8.12 -15.02 -9.26
C GLU A 240 -6.83 -14.25 -9.60
N PRO A 241 -6.60 -13.07 -8.98
CA PRO A 241 -5.37 -12.32 -9.19
C PRO A 241 -4.08 -13.14 -9.01
N ASP A 242 -4.04 -13.99 -8.00
CA ASP A 242 -2.88 -14.85 -7.72
C ASP A 242 -2.71 -15.96 -8.76
N ASP A 243 -3.80 -16.43 -9.40
CA ASP A 243 -3.73 -17.33 -10.56
C ASP A 243 -3.08 -16.60 -11.75
N ALA A 244 -3.54 -15.38 -12.03
CA ALA A 244 -3.01 -14.55 -13.11
C ALA A 244 -1.51 -14.25 -12.96
N TYR A 245 -1.04 -14.01 -11.74
CA TYR A 245 0.40 -13.84 -11.47
C TYR A 245 1.21 -15.10 -11.75
N ARG A 246 0.71 -16.28 -11.35
CA ARG A 246 1.40 -17.55 -11.61
C ARG A 246 1.49 -17.86 -13.09
N GLU A 247 0.41 -17.71 -13.81
CA GLU A 247 0.37 -18.00 -15.23
C GLU A 247 1.19 -17.00 -16.04
N ALA A 248 1.16 -15.72 -15.69
CA ALA A 248 2.07 -14.74 -16.27
C ALA A 248 3.54 -15.12 -16.00
N THR A 249 3.85 -15.59 -14.80
CA THR A 249 5.20 -16.07 -14.45
C THR A 249 5.62 -17.28 -15.29
N GLU A 250 4.74 -18.27 -15.46
CA GLU A 250 5.00 -19.47 -16.26
C GLU A 250 5.25 -19.11 -17.74
N ILE A 251 4.40 -18.25 -18.32
CA ILE A 251 4.55 -17.80 -19.71
C ILE A 251 5.88 -17.04 -19.89
N LEU A 252 6.21 -16.11 -18.98
CA LEU A 252 7.46 -15.35 -19.03
C LEU A 252 8.69 -16.27 -18.94
N SER A 253 8.62 -17.29 -18.07
CA SER A 253 9.74 -18.22 -17.87
C SER A 253 9.95 -19.12 -19.08
N ALA A 254 8.87 -19.53 -19.75
CA ALA A 254 8.93 -20.39 -20.93
C ALA A 254 9.51 -19.69 -22.17
N GLU A 255 9.25 -18.38 -22.33
CA GLU A 255 9.63 -17.65 -23.54
C GLU A 255 11.02 -17.00 -23.47
N ALA A 256 11.75 -17.13 -22.35
CA ALA A 256 12.89 -16.29 -21.98
C ALA A 256 12.52 -14.80 -22.01
N PRO A 257 12.40 -14.12 -20.86
CA PRO A 257 11.76 -12.81 -20.80
C PRO A 257 12.51 -11.76 -21.64
N ASN A 258 11.99 -11.49 -22.84
CA ASN A 258 12.47 -10.40 -23.70
C ASN A 258 11.71 -9.11 -23.39
N LEU A 259 11.50 -8.86 -22.09
CA LEU A 259 10.90 -7.63 -21.64
C LEU A 259 11.98 -6.53 -21.62
N PRO A 260 11.64 -5.29 -22.00
CA PRO A 260 12.62 -4.19 -22.04
C PRO A 260 12.98 -3.67 -20.64
N TYR A 261 12.61 -4.35 -19.54
CA TYR A 261 12.87 -3.86 -18.19
C TYR A 261 14.27 -4.27 -17.73
N SER A 262 15.08 -3.28 -17.35
CA SER A 262 16.38 -3.51 -16.70
C SER A 262 16.31 -3.45 -15.18
N ALA A 263 15.23 -2.88 -14.64
CA ALA A 263 14.98 -2.79 -13.22
C ALA A 263 13.48 -2.67 -12.92
N VAL A 264 13.05 -3.17 -11.76
CA VAL A 264 11.72 -2.96 -11.19
C VAL A 264 11.83 -2.25 -9.85
N ILE A 265 11.04 -1.19 -9.68
CA ILE A 265 10.83 -0.48 -8.43
C ILE A 265 9.43 -0.82 -7.94
N VAL A 266 9.33 -1.25 -6.68
CA VAL A 266 8.08 -1.69 -6.08
C VAL A 266 7.74 -0.78 -4.92
N ASP A 267 6.63 -0.05 -5.00
CA ASP A 267 6.06 0.73 -3.89
C ASP A 267 4.85 -0.01 -3.27
N GLU A 268 4.54 0.30 -2.01
CA GLU A 268 3.52 -0.38 -1.20
C GLU A 268 3.73 -1.90 -1.13
N ALA A 269 5.00 -2.32 -1.08
CA ALA A 269 5.43 -3.73 -1.12
C ALA A 269 4.78 -4.60 -0.02
N GLN A 270 4.37 -3.99 1.10
CA GLN A 270 3.73 -4.68 2.21
C GLN A 270 2.36 -5.29 1.88
N ASP A 271 1.72 -4.83 0.81
CA ASP A 271 0.42 -5.36 0.35
C ASP A 271 0.58 -6.43 -0.74
N MET A 272 1.80 -6.64 -1.24
CA MET A 272 2.07 -7.65 -2.26
C MET A 272 2.25 -9.04 -1.63
N GLY A 273 1.66 -10.05 -2.27
CA GLY A 273 1.80 -11.45 -1.87
C GLY A 273 2.98 -12.15 -2.54
N GLU A 274 3.25 -13.40 -2.14
CA GLU A 274 4.36 -14.19 -2.69
C GLU A 274 4.26 -14.35 -4.22
N GLN A 275 3.07 -14.59 -4.76
CA GLN A 275 2.86 -14.74 -6.21
C GLN A 275 3.17 -13.44 -6.98
N ALA A 276 2.86 -12.28 -6.40
CA ALA A 276 3.22 -10.98 -6.98
C ALA A 276 4.75 -10.79 -7.02
N PHE A 277 5.47 -11.14 -5.94
CA PHE A 277 6.93 -11.04 -5.91
C PHE A 277 7.61 -12.05 -6.84
N ARG A 278 7.08 -13.27 -6.97
CA ARG A 278 7.55 -14.25 -7.96
C ARG A 278 7.43 -13.72 -9.38
N LEU A 279 6.29 -13.10 -9.70
CA LEU A 279 6.11 -12.41 -10.97
C LEU A 279 7.10 -11.26 -11.15
N ILE A 280 7.26 -10.37 -10.16
CA ILE A 280 8.22 -9.25 -10.22
C ILE A 280 9.64 -9.75 -10.49
N ARG A 281 10.05 -10.85 -9.84
CA ARG A 281 11.35 -11.49 -10.09
C ARG A 281 11.44 -12.09 -11.50
N ALA A 282 10.35 -12.61 -12.05
CA ALA A 282 10.32 -13.12 -13.42
C ALA A 282 10.32 -12.01 -14.49
N ILE A 283 9.78 -10.82 -14.19
CA ILE A 283 9.83 -9.64 -15.07
C ILE A 283 11.27 -9.19 -15.29
N VAL A 284 12.10 -9.21 -14.24
CA VAL A 284 13.54 -8.94 -14.32
C VAL A 284 14.27 -10.12 -13.66
N PRO A 285 14.60 -11.19 -14.40
CA PRO A 285 15.30 -12.34 -13.83
C PRO A 285 16.74 -11.98 -13.44
N GLU A 286 17.32 -12.76 -12.54
CA GLU A 286 18.76 -12.67 -12.27
C GLU A 286 19.52 -13.13 -13.52
N ASN A 287 20.43 -12.29 -14.02
CA ASN A 287 21.21 -12.59 -15.22
C ASN A 287 22.68 -12.88 -14.88
N GLN A 288 23.41 -13.43 -15.85
CA GLN A 288 24.83 -13.82 -15.70
C GLN A 288 25.76 -12.62 -15.44
N SER A 289 25.35 -11.40 -15.83
CA SER A 289 26.07 -10.15 -15.58
C SER A 289 25.86 -9.60 -14.16
N GLY A 290 25.06 -10.30 -13.34
CA GLY A 290 24.78 -10.00 -11.94
C GLY A 290 23.45 -9.31 -11.70
N ASP A 291 22.96 -9.38 -10.46
CA ASP A 291 21.65 -8.86 -10.06
C ASP A 291 21.67 -7.35 -9.71
N LYS A 292 22.67 -6.60 -10.23
CA LYS A 292 22.94 -5.21 -9.81
C LYS A 292 21.74 -4.31 -10.13
N ASN A 293 21.27 -3.57 -9.13
CA ASN A 293 20.18 -2.59 -9.25
C ASN A 293 18.85 -3.15 -9.82
N SER A 294 18.68 -4.48 -9.89
CA SER A 294 17.54 -5.12 -10.55
C SER A 294 16.20 -4.83 -9.89
N LEU A 295 16.17 -4.87 -8.55
CA LEU A 295 14.97 -4.67 -7.76
C LEU A 295 15.20 -3.63 -6.67
N PHE A 296 14.29 -2.68 -6.54
CA PHE A 296 14.30 -1.71 -5.46
C PHE A 296 12.91 -1.63 -4.84
N ILE A 297 12.79 -2.16 -3.63
CA ILE A 297 11.51 -2.40 -2.97
C ILE A 297 11.37 -1.39 -1.84
N VAL A 298 10.23 -0.71 -1.78
CA VAL A 298 9.89 0.20 -0.69
C VAL A 298 8.58 -0.21 -0.06
N GLY A 299 8.50 -0.16 1.28
CA GLY A 299 7.29 -0.55 1.98
C GLY A 299 7.27 -0.19 3.45
N ASP A 300 6.10 -0.34 4.07
CA ASP A 300 5.86 -0.14 5.49
C ASP A 300 5.08 -1.30 6.10
N ALA A 301 5.74 -2.12 6.90
CA ALA A 301 5.08 -3.25 7.54
C ALA A 301 3.92 -2.85 8.46
N HIS A 302 4.00 -1.67 9.08
CA HIS A 302 2.96 -1.17 9.98
C HIS A 302 1.71 -0.68 9.23
N GLN A 303 1.76 -0.60 7.89
CA GLN A 303 0.64 -0.23 7.04
C GLN A 303 0.07 -1.40 6.24
N ARG A 304 0.39 -2.65 6.59
CA ARG A 304 -0.21 -3.81 5.94
C ARG A 304 -1.67 -3.97 6.37
N ILE A 305 -2.59 -3.91 5.40
CA ILE A 305 -4.04 -4.03 5.65
C ILE A 305 -4.68 -5.24 4.96
N TYR A 306 -4.02 -5.86 3.98
CA TYR A 306 -4.59 -6.98 3.20
C TYR A 306 -4.18 -8.38 3.69
N GLY A 307 -3.51 -8.49 4.85
CA GLY A 307 -3.15 -9.78 5.47
C GLY A 307 -2.16 -10.66 4.69
N ARG A 308 -1.71 -10.23 3.50
CA ARG A 308 -0.74 -10.95 2.66
C ARG A 308 0.66 -10.86 3.30
N ARG A 309 1.28 -12.01 3.55
CA ARG A 309 2.68 -12.11 3.98
C ARG A 309 3.47 -12.77 2.86
N ALA A 310 4.65 -12.21 2.56
CA ALA A 310 5.56 -12.77 1.57
C ALA A 310 6.96 -12.85 2.19
N ALA A 311 7.59 -14.01 2.10
CA ALA A 311 9.02 -14.13 2.33
C ALA A 311 9.72 -13.81 1.00
N MET A 312 10.38 -12.66 0.91
CA MET A 312 11.05 -12.21 -0.32
C MET A 312 12.15 -13.20 -0.72
N SER A 313 12.85 -13.77 0.27
CA SER A 313 13.85 -14.82 0.09
C SER A 313 13.30 -16.03 -0.71
N ALA A 314 12.09 -16.50 -0.36
CA ALA A 314 11.42 -17.60 -1.04
C ALA A 314 10.99 -17.27 -2.48
N CYS A 315 10.90 -15.98 -2.82
CA CYS A 315 10.61 -15.49 -4.16
C CYS A 315 11.87 -15.28 -5.02
N GLY A 316 13.06 -15.66 -4.53
CA GLY A 316 14.33 -15.39 -5.20
C GLY A 316 14.78 -13.93 -5.08
N ILE A 317 14.27 -13.20 -4.09
CA ILE A 317 14.60 -11.79 -3.86
C ILE A 317 15.41 -11.70 -2.55
N ASN A 318 16.73 -11.66 -2.67
CA ASN A 318 17.61 -11.55 -1.51
C ASN A 318 17.97 -10.10 -1.23
N VAL A 319 17.49 -9.55 -0.10
CA VAL A 319 17.75 -8.16 0.33
C VAL A 319 18.74 -8.08 1.51
N ARG A 320 19.30 -9.20 1.95
CA ARG A 320 20.18 -9.27 3.13
C ARG A 320 21.42 -8.38 2.93
N GLY A 321 21.70 -7.53 3.92
CA GLY A 321 22.78 -6.53 3.86
C GLY A 321 22.46 -5.28 3.00
N ARG A 322 21.31 -5.25 2.31
CA ARG A 322 20.86 -4.15 1.45
C ARG A 322 19.53 -3.53 1.91
N SER A 323 19.12 -3.82 3.14
CA SER A 323 17.98 -3.19 3.78
C SER A 323 18.35 -1.85 4.43
N LYS A 324 17.54 -0.81 4.21
CA LYS A 324 17.67 0.52 4.80
C LYS A 324 16.36 0.94 5.44
N ARG A 325 16.44 1.76 6.47
CA ARG A 325 15.26 2.26 7.19
C ARG A 325 15.26 3.79 7.24
N LEU A 326 14.21 4.38 6.69
CA LEU A 326 13.89 5.81 6.82
C LEU A 326 13.25 6.04 8.19
N ARG A 327 13.67 7.07 8.93
CA ARG A 327 13.18 7.32 10.29
C ARG A 327 12.45 8.66 10.45
N LEU A 328 12.80 9.64 9.62
CA LEU A 328 12.21 10.97 9.68
C LEU A 328 10.87 10.97 8.95
N ASN A 329 9.81 11.30 9.68
CA ASN A 329 8.48 11.57 9.16
C ASN A 329 8.36 13.07 8.89
N TYR A 330 7.90 13.35 7.70
CA TYR A 330 7.84 14.66 7.11
C TYR A 330 6.39 15.16 6.87
N ARG A 331 5.41 14.29 7.08
CA ARG A 331 4.03 14.48 6.64
C ARG A 331 3.06 14.74 7.78
N THR A 332 3.17 13.93 8.83
CA THR A 332 2.18 13.85 9.91
C THR A 332 2.78 14.43 11.18
N THR A 333 2.00 15.24 11.90
CA THR A 333 2.44 15.81 13.18
C THR A 333 2.85 14.72 14.18
N GLN A 334 3.75 15.08 15.10
CA GLN A 334 4.20 14.17 16.14
C GLN A 334 3.04 13.67 17.01
N GLU A 335 2.03 14.51 17.25
CA GLU A 335 0.86 14.19 18.08
C GLU A 335 -0.06 13.18 17.38
N ILE A 336 -0.39 13.39 16.10
CA ILE A 336 -1.19 12.43 15.32
C ILE A 336 -0.43 11.11 15.18
N ARG A 337 0.87 11.18 14.89
CA ARG A 337 1.69 9.98 14.74
C ARG A 337 1.77 9.21 16.06
N ALA A 338 2.00 9.88 17.19
CA ALA A 338 2.09 9.22 18.49
C ALA A 338 0.80 8.46 18.82
N TRP A 339 -0.36 9.09 18.59
CA TRP A 339 -1.66 8.42 18.76
C TRP A 339 -1.86 7.27 17.78
N ALA A 340 -1.54 7.45 16.49
CA ALA A 340 -1.67 6.37 15.51
C ALA A 340 -0.76 5.18 15.84
N VAL A 341 0.45 5.43 16.37
CA VAL A 341 1.39 4.39 16.80
C VAL A 341 0.89 3.66 18.05
N SER A 342 0.24 4.35 19.00
CA SER A 342 -0.29 3.70 20.21
C SER A 342 -1.37 2.67 19.91
N ILE A 343 -2.10 2.83 18.81
CA ILE A 343 -3.09 1.83 18.31
C ILE A 343 -2.43 0.49 17.95
N LEU A 344 -1.13 0.49 17.62
CA LEU A 344 -0.37 -0.69 17.25
C LEU A 344 0.42 -1.29 18.43
N GLU A 345 0.35 -0.72 19.63
CA GLU A 345 1.03 -1.27 20.80
C GLU A 345 0.55 -2.71 21.11
N GLY A 346 1.50 -3.61 21.31
CA GLY A 346 1.24 -5.04 21.50
C GLY A 346 1.01 -5.85 20.21
N VAL A 347 1.08 -5.23 19.02
CA VAL A 347 1.03 -5.95 17.74
C VAL A 347 2.46 -6.30 17.28
N ASN A 348 2.74 -7.60 17.09
CA ASN A 348 4.00 -8.04 16.48
C ASN A 348 3.93 -7.80 14.96
N VAL A 349 4.85 -7.00 14.43
CA VAL A 349 4.91 -6.65 13.00
C VAL A 349 6.20 -7.23 12.40
N ASP A 350 6.08 -8.04 11.35
CA ASP A 350 7.23 -8.52 10.58
C ASP A 350 7.90 -7.36 9.83
N ASP A 351 9.15 -7.50 9.43
CA ASP A 351 9.89 -6.42 8.78
C ASP A 351 9.75 -6.42 7.25
N LEU A 352 8.64 -6.94 6.71
CA LEU A 352 8.44 -7.26 5.29
C LEU A 352 9.33 -8.39 4.73
N ASP A 353 10.11 -9.03 5.60
CA ASP A 353 10.91 -10.22 5.31
C ASP A 353 10.81 -11.18 6.53
N GLU A 354 11.89 -11.88 6.89
CA GLU A 354 11.90 -12.86 7.99
C GLU A 354 12.16 -12.25 9.39
N GLY A 355 12.31 -10.91 9.51
CA GLY A 355 12.61 -10.22 10.76
C GLY A 355 11.40 -9.53 11.42
N THR A 356 11.65 -8.76 12.48
CA THR A 356 10.65 -7.91 13.15
C THR A 356 11.00 -6.42 12.99
N ASP A 357 10.01 -5.58 12.73
CA ASP A 357 10.19 -4.12 12.70
C ASP A 357 9.60 -3.48 13.96
N SER A 358 10.16 -2.34 14.35
CA SER A 358 9.73 -1.60 15.54
C SER A 358 9.48 -0.15 15.20
N LEU A 359 8.36 0.41 15.67
CA LEU A 359 8.06 1.84 15.58
C LEU A 359 8.98 2.73 16.44
N ARG A 360 9.89 2.15 17.25
CA ARG A 360 10.88 2.91 18.02
C ARG A 360 11.85 3.65 17.10
N GLY A 361 12.02 4.95 17.33
CA GLY A 361 12.98 5.80 16.61
C GLY A 361 12.49 6.48 15.34
N TYR A 362 11.20 6.36 14.99
CA TYR A 362 10.60 7.30 14.04
C TYR A 362 10.48 8.68 14.72
N ILE A 363 10.66 9.78 13.99
CA ILE A 363 10.54 11.15 14.52
C ILE A 363 9.77 12.00 13.51
N SER A 364 8.69 12.67 13.92
CA SER A 364 8.04 13.68 13.08
C SER A 364 8.71 15.03 13.29
N LEU A 365 9.03 15.71 12.20
CA LEU A 365 9.62 17.07 12.27
C LEU A 365 8.57 18.15 12.58
N MET A 366 7.30 17.85 12.36
CA MET A 366 6.18 18.77 12.59
C MET A 366 5.50 18.47 13.93
N ARG A 367 5.09 19.54 14.62
CA ARG A 367 4.17 19.49 15.75
C ARG A 367 2.89 20.22 15.39
N GLY A 368 1.78 19.80 15.99
CA GLY A 368 0.49 20.45 15.80
C GLY A 368 -0.49 20.08 16.90
N VAL A 369 -1.78 20.17 16.58
CA VAL A 369 -2.85 19.87 17.53
C VAL A 369 -2.94 18.36 17.74
N ALA A 370 -3.23 17.94 18.97
CA ALA A 370 -3.52 16.54 19.27
C ALA A 370 -4.79 16.08 18.54
N PRO A 371 -4.90 14.77 18.18
CA PRO A 371 -6.13 14.22 17.64
C PRO A 371 -7.34 14.50 18.54
N GLU A 372 -8.42 14.95 17.94
CA GLU A 372 -9.69 15.20 18.63
C GLU A 372 -10.46 13.88 18.75
N LEU A 373 -10.59 13.36 19.96
CA LEU A 373 -11.33 12.12 20.25
C LEU A 373 -12.71 12.48 20.83
N VAL A 374 -13.78 12.21 20.11
CA VAL A 374 -15.13 12.69 20.44
C VAL A 374 -16.12 11.55 20.60
N GLY A 375 -16.61 11.37 21.83
CA GLY A 375 -17.72 10.48 22.14
C GLY A 375 -19.06 11.20 22.04
N CYS A 376 -20.01 10.61 21.33
CA CYS A 376 -21.36 11.13 21.11
C CYS A 376 -22.40 10.20 21.74
N ARG A 377 -23.57 10.74 22.12
CA ARG A 377 -24.67 9.95 22.72
C ARG A 377 -25.45 9.18 21.68
N SER A 378 -25.54 9.73 20.47
CA SER A 378 -26.24 9.13 19.34
C SER A 378 -25.45 9.33 18.05
N GLU A 379 -25.79 8.56 17.03
CA GLU A 379 -25.17 8.72 15.73
C GLU A 379 -25.56 10.03 15.03
N ALA A 380 -26.78 10.54 15.29
CA ALA A 380 -27.21 11.84 14.78
C ALA A 380 -26.31 12.96 15.33
N GLU A 381 -26.05 12.96 16.64
CA GLU A 381 -25.11 13.90 17.28
C GLU A 381 -23.68 13.75 16.74
N GLU A 382 -23.26 12.52 16.42
CA GLU A 382 -21.95 12.28 15.81
C GLU A 382 -21.83 12.92 14.41
N LEU A 383 -22.86 12.79 13.58
CA LEU A 383 -22.92 13.41 12.25
C LEU A 383 -23.03 14.94 12.33
N ASP A 384 -23.83 15.47 13.26
CA ASP A 384 -23.92 16.92 13.51
C ASP A 384 -22.56 17.47 13.98
N GLY A 385 -21.87 16.73 14.85
CA GLY A 385 -20.52 17.04 15.30
C GLY A 385 -19.49 17.02 14.16
N LEU A 386 -19.62 16.10 13.21
CA LEU A 386 -18.80 16.08 11.99
C LEU A 386 -19.03 17.33 11.13
N VAL A 387 -20.29 17.71 10.91
CA VAL A 387 -20.66 18.94 10.17
C VAL A 387 -20.07 20.17 10.85
N ALA A 388 -20.23 20.28 12.18
CA ALA A 388 -19.69 21.38 12.97
C ALA A 388 -18.16 21.44 12.88
N TRP A 389 -17.49 20.29 12.94
CA TRP A 389 -16.04 20.21 12.82
C TRP A 389 -15.55 20.67 11.44
N VAL A 390 -16.17 20.21 10.36
CA VAL A 390 -15.82 20.65 8.99
C VAL A 390 -15.95 22.17 8.86
N ARG A 391 -17.01 22.76 9.40
CA ARG A 391 -17.21 24.23 9.39
C ARG A 391 -16.23 24.99 10.28
N SER A 392 -15.68 24.35 11.31
CA SER A 392 -14.72 24.98 12.22
C SER A 392 -13.29 25.03 11.67
N LEU A 393 -13.00 24.25 10.62
CA LEU A 393 -11.67 24.26 10.01
C LEU A 393 -11.39 25.60 9.30
N PRO A 394 -10.17 26.15 9.44
CA PRO A 394 -9.79 27.43 8.86
C PRO A 394 -9.83 27.35 7.32
N THR A 395 -10.85 27.94 6.70
CA THR A 395 -11.10 27.88 5.25
C THR A 395 -10.03 28.59 4.43
N ASP A 396 -9.29 29.52 5.04
CA ASP A 396 -8.12 30.21 4.51
C ASP A 396 -6.88 29.29 4.42
N GLN A 397 -6.84 28.20 5.20
CA GLN A 397 -5.69 27.29 5.26
C GLN A 397 -5.99 25.86 4.78
N ILE A 398 -7.26 25.44 4.80
CA ILE A 398 -7.67 24.08 4.44
C ILE A 398 -8.87 24.17 3.50
N ARG A 399 -8.66 23.80 2.23
CA ARG A 399 -9.74 23.75 1.24
C ARG A 399 -10.60 22.50 1.48
N LEU A 400 -11.87 22.53 1.07
CA LEU A 400 -12.77 21.38 1.21
C LEU A 400 -12.21 20.10 0.56
N ALA A 401 -11.57 20.21 -0.61
CA ALA A 401 -10.92 19.09 -1.31
C ALA A 401 -9.73 18.48 -0.55
N GLU A 402 -9.26 19.13 0.51
CA GLU A 402 -8.16 18.67 1.36
C GLU A 402 -8.65 18.04 2.67
N ILE A 403 -9.96 17.94 2.84
CA ILE A 403 -10.61 17.27 3.98
C ILE A 403 -11.05 15.87 3.52
N GLY A 404 -10.61 14.85 4.25
CA GLY A 404 -11.00 13.46 4.04
C GLY A 404 -11.90 12.93 5.16
N VAL A 405 -13.02 12.30 4.83
CA VAL A 405 -13.83 11.53 5.78
C VAL A 405 -13.73 10.04 5.44
N LEU A 406 -13.10 9.28 6.33
CA LEU A 406 -12.70 7.90 6.09
C LEU A 406 -13.58 6.94 6.90
N CYS A 407 -14.48 6.25 6.21
CA CYS A 407 -15.43 5.32 6.84
C CYS A 407 -14.92 3.88 6.79
N ALA A 408 -15.26 3.06 7.79
CA ALA A 408 -14.91 1.64 7.75
C ALA A 408 -15.70 0.87 6.68
N ARG A 409 -17.01 1.16 6.55
CA ARG A 409 -17.93 0.47 5.63
C ARG A 409 -18.37 1.40 4.51
N ARG A 410 -18.71 0.82 3.35
CA ARG A 410 -19.25 1.58 2.22
C ARG A 410 -20.61 2.20 2.52
N VAL A 411 -21.49 1.49 3.23
CA VAL A 411 -22.80 2.06 3.63
C VAL A 411 -22.67 3.33 4.47
N ASP A 412 -21.58 3.46 5.23
CA ASP A 412 -21.33 4.64 6.06
C ASP A 412 -20.92 5.87 5.24
N THR A 413 -20.37 5.69 4.02
CA THR A 413 -20.00 6.82 3.15
C THR A 413 -21.23 7.58 2.68
N ASP A 414 -22.33 6.86 2.39
CA ASP A 414 -23.57 7.46 1.92
C ASP A 414 -24.26 8.26 3.03
N ARG A 415 -24.17 7.76 4.27
CA ARG A 415 -24.72 8.42 5.48
C ARG A 415 -24.00 9.73 5.76
N VAL A 416 -22.67 9.71 5.75
CA VAL A 416 -21.83 10.90 5.88
C VAL A 416 -22.12 11.90 4.76
N GLN A 417 -22.22 11.42 3.52
CA GLN A 417 -22.52 12.30 2.38
C GLN A 417 -23.88 12.99 2.56
N GLY A 418 -24.91 12.23 2.97
CA GLY A 418 -26.24 12.76 3.24
C GLY A 418 -26.22 13.88 4.28
N ALA A 419 -25.55 13.66 5.42
CA ALA A 419 -25.44 14.65 6.49
C ALA A 419 -24.72 15.94 6.05
N LEU A 420 -23.57 15.81 5.38
CA LEU A 420 -22.81 16.97 4.89
C LEU A 420 -23.59 17.75 3.83
N ARG A 421 -24.24 17.07 2.89
CA ARG A 421 -25.07 17.72 1.85
C ARG A 421 -26.29 18.42 2.43
N ALA A 422 -26.96 17.81 3.41
CA ALA A 422 -28.08 18.45 4.12
C ALA A 422 -27.64 19.74 4.83
N ALA A 423 -26.38 19.82 5.25
CA ALA A 423 -25.78 21.01 5.82
C ALA A 423 -25.21 22.01 4.78
N GLY A 424 -25.44 21.78 3.48
CA GLY A 424 -24.94 22.64 2.40
C GLY A 424 -23.43 22.52 2.12
N ILE A 425 -22.78 21.45 2.60
CA ILE A 425 -21.35 21.22 2.36
C ILE A 425 -21.20 20.36 1.11
N GLU A 426 -20.42 20.85 0.16
CA GLU A 426 -20.08 20.11 -1.06
C GLU A 426 -19.27 18.85 -0.73
N THR A 427 -19.53 17.76 -1.46
CA THR A 427 -18.95 16.44 -1.17
C THR A 427 -18.66 15.66 -2.45
N VAL A 428 -17.57 14.90 -2.42
CA VAL A 428 -17.16 13.99 -3.50
C VAL A 428 -16.89 12.61 -2.90
N ILE A 429 -17.63 11.59 -3.35
CA ILE A 429 -17.29 10.19 -3.02
C ILE A 429 -16.18 9.75 -3.96
N LEU A 430 -15.03 9.36 -3.40
CA LEU A 430 -13.91 8.90 -4.19
C LEU A 430 -14.18 7.52 -4.78
N GLN A 431 -14.20 7.47 -6.11
CA GLN A 431 -14.32 6.24 -6.89
C GLN A 431 -12.93 5.69 -7.26
N SER A 432 -12.91 4.55 -7.96
CA SER A 432 -11.67 3.97 -8.48
C SER A 432 -11.08 4.89 -9.56
N GLY A 433 -9.95 5.57 -9.28
CA GLY A 433 -9.34 6.50 -10.22
C GLY A 433 -8.41 7.51 -9.55
N ALA A 434 -7.93 8.48 -10.33
CA ALA A 434 -7.26 9.66 -9.80
C ALA A 434 -8.31 10.63 -9.19
N ASP A 435 -7.98 11.24 -8.05
CA ASP A 435 -8.81 12.28 -7.41
C ASP A 435 -8.56 13.62 -8.11
N ASP A 436 -9.58 14.17 -8.75
CA ASP A 436 -9.54 15.50 -9.32
C ASP A 436 -9.74 16.55 -8.21
N ARG A 437 -8.63 17.11 -7.74
CA ARG A 437 -8.62 18.11 -6.65
C ARG A 437 -9.10 19.49 -7.08
N SER A 438 -9.37 19.71 -8.37
CA SER A 438 -10.00 20.96 -8.84
C SER A 438 -11.48 21.03 -8.44
N ILE A 439 -12.13 19.87 -8.25
CA ILE A 439 -13.53 19.79 -7.86
C ILE A 439 -13.66 20.16 -6.36
N PRO A 440 -14.42 21.20 -5.99
CA PRO A 440 -14.66 21.52 -4.59
C PRO A 440 -15.41 20.40 -3.84
N GLY A 441 -15.22 20.35 -2.53
CA GLY A 441 -16.00 19.46 -1.64
C GLY A 441 -15.19 18.46 -0.82
N VAL A 442 -15.74 18.05 0.31
CA VAL A 442 -15.14 17.08 1.23
C VAL A 442 -15.03 15.72 0.55
N ARG A 443 -13.85 15.08 0.64
CA ARG A 443 -13.59 13.76 0.06
C ARG A 443 -14.05 12.68 1.01
N ILE A 444 -15.00 11.85 0.56
CA ILE A 444 -15.55 10.75 1.34
C ILE A 444 -15.09 9.43 0.72
N THR A 445 -14.53 8.54 1.52
CA THR A 445 -14.07 7.24 1.04
C THR A 445 -14.03 6.21 2.16
N THR A 446 -13.75 4.96 1.82
CA THR A 446 -13.49 3.93 2.83
C THR A 446 -12.03 3.97 3.30
N MET A 447 -11.77 3.54 4.53
CA MET A 447 -10.39 3.46 5.07
C MET A 447 -9.45 2.66 4.15
N HIS A 448 -9.92 1.56 3.58
CA HIS A 448 -9.15 0.72 2.65
C HIS A 448 -8.75 1.50 1.38
N ARG A 449 -9.68 2.27 0.81
CA ARG A 449 -9.44 3.08 -0.40
C ARG A 449 -8.65 4.35 -0.12
N ALA A 450 -8.62 4.81 1.13
CA ALA A 450 -7.81 5.95 1.54
C ALA A 450 -6.30 5.67 1.46
N LYS A 451 -5.88 4.39 1.38
CA LYS A 451 -4.48 4.03 1.26
C LYS A 451 -3.87 4.62 -0.02
N GLY A 452 -2.72 5.28 0.14
CA GLY A 452 -2.06 6.04 -0.92
C GLY A 452 -2.55 7.49 -1.08
N LEU A 453 -3.73 7.82 -0.54
CA LEU A 453 -4.24 9.20 -0.52
C LEU A 453 -3.70 9.98 0.69
N GLU A 454 -3.84 11.30 0.65
CA GLU A 454 -3.39 12.22 1.70
C GLU A 454 -4.34 13.42 1.82
N PHE A 455 -4.62 13.84 3.05
CA PHE A 455 -5.53 14.95 3.38
C PHE A 455 -4.90 15.86 4.45
N PHE A 456 -5.18 17.16 4.39
CA PHE A 456 -4.75 18.08 5.45
C PHE A 456 -5.49 17.81 6.76
N ALA A 457 -6.80 17.60 6.66
CA ALA A 457 -7.66 17.24 7.77
C ALA A 457 -8.36 15.91 7.49
N VAL A 458 -8.45 15.03 8.49
CA VAL A 458 -9.14 13.75 8.38
C VAL A 458 -10.14 13.58 9.52
N ALA A 459 -11.36 13.17 9.20
CA ALA A 459 -12.31 12.65 10.17
C ALA A 459 -12.52 11.14 9.98
N ILE A 460 -12.57 10.41 11.08
CA ILE A 460 -12.83 8.97 11.12
C ILE A 460 -14.05 8.73 12.04
N PRO A 461 -15.26 8.67 11.47
CA PRO A 461 -16.48 8.46 12.25
C PRO A 461 -16.77 6.97 12.50
N PHE A 462 -17.73 6.72 13.38
CA PHE A 462 -18.35 5.42 13.66
C PHE A 462 -17.40 4.39 14.27
N LEU A 463 -16.45 4.79 15.13
CA LEU A 463 -15.54 3.88 15.80
C LEU A 463 -16.08 3.31 17.13
N SER A 464 -17.29 2.76 17.09
CA SER A 464 -17.95 2.14 18.25
C SER A 464 -17.70 0.63 18.32
N ASP A 465 -17.83 0.03 19.51
CA ASP A 465 -17.59 -1.40 19.80
C ASP A 465 -18.51 -2.38 19.01
N GLY A 466 -19.60 -1.87 18.41
CA GLY A 466 -20.49 -2.62 17.52
C GLY A 466 -20.20 -2.48 16.02
N SER A 467 -19.50 -1.41 15.62
CA SER A 467 -19.32 -1.04 14.22
C SER A 467 -17.90 -1.28 13.72
N PHE A 468 -16.90 -1.19 14.59
CA PHE A 468 -15.48 -1.32 14.20
C PHE A 468 -14.65 -2.08 15.26
N PRO A 469 -14.20 -3.32 15.00
CA PRO A 469 -14.51 -4.17 13.84
C PRO A 469 -16.00 -4.49 13.74
N SER A 470 -16.49 -4.78 12.54
CA SER A 470 -17.89 -5.21 12.40
C SER A 470 -18.13 -6.53 13.15
N GLN A 471 -19.32 -6.70 13.73
CA GLN A 471 -19.69 -7.96 14.41
C GLN A 471 -19.63 -9.17 13.47
N GLY A 472 -19.91 -8.99 12.17
CA GLY A 472 -19.75 -10.05 11.17
C GLY A 472 -18.29 -10.52 11.07
N ALA A 473 -17.33 -9.58 11.02
CA ALA A 473 -15.91 -9.91 10.98
C ALA A 473 -15.44 -10.61 12.27
N LEU A 474 -15.94 -10.21 13.44
CA LEU A 474 -15.56 -10.89 14.70
C LEU A 474 -16.20 -12.27 14.84
N LYS A 475 -17.39 -12.49 14.28
CA LYS A 475 -18.10 -13.78 14.30
C LYS A 475 -17.56 -14.77 13.28
N SER A 476 -16.90 -14.31 12.21
CA SER A 476 -16.24 -15.20 11.26
C SER A 476 -14.97 -15.86 11.83
N ALA A 477 -14.47 -15.37 12.96
CA ALA A 477 -13.28 -15.92 13.61
C ALA A 477 -13.54 -17.35 14.12
N VAL A 478 -12.67 -18.27 13.72
CA VAL A 478 -12.82 -19.71 14.01
C VAL A 478 -12.22 -20.08 15.36
N ASN A 479 -11.23 -19.31 15.80
CA ASN A 479 -10.57 -19.47 17.09
C ASN A 479 -10.01 -18.12 17.59
N ALA A 480 -9.36 -18.14 18.75
CA ALA A 480 -8.75 -16.96 19.36
C ALA A 480 -7.66 -16.32 18.48
N ALA A 481 -6.80 -17.11 17.85
CA ALA A 481 -5.73 -16.60 17.01
C ALA A 481 -6.25 -15.90 15.74
N ASP A 482 -7.28 -16.46 15.10
CA ASP A 482 -7.96 -15.85 13.94
C ASP A 482 -8.68 -14.56 14.34
N ARG A 483 -9.28 -14.54 15.53
CA ARG A 483 -9.85 -13.31 16.12
C ARG A 483 -8.77 -12.24 16.35
N ASP A 484 -7.62 -12.63 16.88
CA ASP A 484 -6.49 -11.73 17.13
C ASP A 484 -5.92 -11.17 15.82
N ASP A 485 -5.85 -11.99 14.76
CA ASP A 485 -5.45 -11.54 13.42
C ASP A 485 -6.44 -10.51 12.84
N ILE A 486 -7.75 -10.74 12.99
CA ILE A 486 -8.78 -9.78 12.57
C ILE A 486 -8.65 -8.46 13.35
N ILE A 487 -8.41 -8.54 14.67
CA ILE A 487 -8.18 -7.36 15.51
C ILE A 487 -6.91 -6.62 15.05
N ALA A 488 -5.81 -7.33 14.82
CA ALA A 488 -4.56 -6.75 14.34
C ALA A 488 -4.74 -6.06 12.97
N GLN A 489 -5.48 -6.68 12.04
CA GLN A 489 -5.81 -6.07 10.75
C GLN A 489 -6.61 -4.77 10.90
N HIS A 490 -7.60 -4.74 11.79
CA HIS A 490 -8.39 -3.52 12.04
C HIS A 490 -7.59 -2.44 12.76
N ARG A 491 -6.64 -2.80 13.65
CA ARG A 491 -5.68 -1.85 14.22
C ARG A 491 -4.79 -1.23 13.14
N SER A 492 -4.25 -2.05 12.23
CA SER A 492 -3.48 -1.56 11.08
C SER A 492 -4.33 -0.68 10.17
N LEU A 493 -5.59 -1.03 9.92
CA LEU A 493 -6.50 -0.23 9.12
C LEU A 493 -6.75 1.16 9.74
N LEU A 494 -6.99 1.21 11.06
CA LEU A 494 -7.17 2.47 11.78
C LEU A 494 -5.88 3.29 11.80
N HIS A 495 -4.72 2.66 12.03
CA HIS A 495 -3.42 3.32 11.93
C HIS A 495 -3.20 3.94 10.55
N VAL A 496 -3.48 3.20 9.48
CA VAL A 496 -3.36 3.69 8.10
C VAL A 496 -4.28 4.87 7.84
N ALA A 497 -5.54 4.79 8.29
CA ALA A 497 -6.51 5.88 8.15
C ALA A 497 -6.08 7.13 8.92
N ALA A 498 -5.66 6.98 10.17
CA ALA A 498 -5.19 8.09 11.02
C ALA A 498 -3.96 8.80 10.42
N THR A 499 -3.02 8.03 9.88
CA THR A 499 -1.79 8.56 9.27
C THR A 499 -2.00 9.18 7.88
N ARG A 500 -3.24 9.21 7.37
CA ARG A 500 -3.60 10.03 6.19
C ARG A 500 -3.70 11.51 6.50
N ALA A 501 -3.87 11.87 7.77
CA ALA A 501 -3.94 13.26 8.23
C ALA A 501 -2.55 13.90 8.25
N LYS A 502 -2.45 15.12 7.70
CA LYS A 502 -1.23 15.94 7.84
C LYS A 502 -1.27 16.83 9.07
N LYS A 503 -2.36 17.57 9.28
CA LYS A 503 -2.47 18.62 10.31
C LYS A 503 -3.53 18.34 11.37
N ALA A 504 -4.71 17.88 10.96
CA ALA A 504 -5.85 17.69 11.88
C ALA A 504 -6.43 16.29 11.74
N LEU A 505 -6.68 15.63 12.87
CA LEU A 505 -7.34 14.33 12.94
C LEU A 505 -8.49 14.42 13.93
N ARG A 506 -9.70 14.06 13.49
CA ARG A 506 -10.86 13.85 14.35
C ARG A 506 -11.26 12.38 14.30
N VAL A 507 -11.53 11.81 15.46
CA VAL A 507 -11.99 10.44 15.61
C VAL A 507 -13.23 10.46 16.48
N SER A 508 -14.34 9.93 15.97
CA SER A 508 -15.60 9.94 16.69
C SER A 508 -16.25 8.58 16.78
N TRP A 509 -17.10 8.44 17.80
CA TRP A 509 -17.91 7.26 18.03
C TRP A 509 -19.21 7.67 18.73
N SER A 510 -20.24 6.83 18.59
CA SER A 510 -21.49 6.95 19.33
C SER A 510 -21.65 5.79 20.32
N GLY A 511 -22.01 6.09 21.57
CA GLY A 511 -22.09 5.11 22.65
C GLY A 511 -20.71 4.67 23.16
N ARG A 512 -20.43 3.35 23.14
CA ARG A 512 -19.15 2.81 23.63
C ARG A 512 -18.09 2.81 22.52
N PRO A 513 -16.90 3.39 22.76
CA PRO A 513 -15.79 3.34 21.80
C PRO A 513 -15.31 1.91 21.60
N THR A 514 -14.73 1.64 20.43
CA THR A 514 -14.06 0.37 20.16
C THR A 514 -12.87 0.14 21.10
N ASN A 515 -12.63 -1.14 21.43
CA ASN A 515 -11.50 -1.57 22.25
C ASN A 515 -10.14 -1.45 21.53
N LEU A 516 -10.11 -1.06 20.26
CA LEU A 516 -8.88 -0.99 19.47
C LEU A 516 -7.93 0.15 19.87
N PHE A 517 -8.44 1.25 20.44
CA PHE A 517 -7.63 2.41 20.87
C PHE A 517 -7.86 2.84 22.32
N THR A 518 -8.68 2.10 23.08
CA THR A 518 -9.01 2.40 24.49
C THR A 518 -8.23 1.54 25.49
N GLY A 519 -7.37 0.63 25.02
CA GLY A 519 -6.58 -0.31 25.83
C GLY A 519 -5.19 0.19 26.28
N SER A 520 -4.78 1.39 25.90
CA SER A 520 -3.51 1.98 26.36
C SER A 520 -3.77 2.82 27.62
N LYS A 521 -3.82 2.15 28.78
CA LYS A 521 -3.60 2.80 30.09
C LYS A 521 -2.39 2.20 30.76
#